data_AF-A0A968NLF6-F1
#
_entry.id   AF-A0A968NLF6-F1
#
_cell.length_a   1.000
_cell.length_b   1.000
_cell.length_c   1.000
_cell.angle_alpha   90.00
_cell.angle_beta   90.00
_cell.angle_gamma   90.00
#
_symmetry.space_group_name_H-M   'P 1'
#
loop_
_entity.id
_entity.type
_entity.pdbx_description
1 polymer ?
#
loop_
_entity_poly.entity_id
_entity_poly.type
_entity_poly.pdbx_seq_one_letter_code
_entity_poly.pdbx_strand_id
1 'polypeptide(L)' 'MVQAVEKVLNANPGTAAVDVNLEHANNKLAWEVVLNNNLEVYIDANTREIIKTEQGWNLAELPFMNNWNSD' A
#
# COMPACT_ATOMS: atom_id res chain seq x y z
N MET A 1 -1.11 -14.63 -5.74
CA MET A 1 -0.35 -13.43 -6.13
C MET A 1 -0.94 -12.73 -7.36
N VAL A 2 -0.89 -13.28 -8.59
CA VAL A 2 -1.30 -12.56 -9.82
C VAL A 2 -2.69 -11.90 -9.70
N GLN A 3 -3.70 -12.63 -9.22
CA GLN A 3 -5.06 -12.09 -9.04
C GLN A 3 -5.16 -10.99 -7.97
N ALA A 4 -4.29 -11.00 -6.95
CA ALA A 4 -4.27 -9.97 -5.92
C ALA A 4 -3.75 -8.65 -6.52
N VAL A 5 -2.65 -8.71 -7.27
CA VAL A 5 -2.07 -7.54 -7.96
C VAL A 5 -3.06 -6.96 -8.97
N GLU A 6 -3.69 -7.79 -9.81
CA GLU A 6 -4.71 -7.34 -10.76
C GLU A 6 -5.88 -6.62 -10.07
N LYS A 7 -6.37 -7.16 -8.95
CA LYS A 7 -7.44 -6.54 -8.17
C LYS A 7 -7.04 -5.16 -7.63
N VAL A 8 -5.81 -5.02 -7.14
CA VAL A 8 -5.30 -3.73 -6.63
C VAL A 8 -5.16 -2.73 -7.77
N LEU A 9 -4.56 -3.11 -8.90
CA LEU A 9 -4.34 -2.21 -10.03
C LEU A 9 -5.65 -1.75 -10.67
N ASN A 10 -6.66 -2.64 -10.76
CA ASN A 10 -7.99 -2.27 -11.24
C ASN A 10 -8.70 -1.28 -10.30
N ALA A 11 -8.44 -1.35 -8.99
CA ALA A 11 -8.97 -0.41 -8.01
C ALA A 11 -8.18 0.90 -7.94
N ASN A 12 -6.94 0.93 -8.45
CA ASN A 12 -6.02 2.07 -8.39
C ASN A 12 -5.46 2.39 -9.79
N PRO A 13 -6.31 2.89 -10.71
CA PRO A 13 -5.89 3.15 -12.09
C PRO A 13 -4.75 4.18 -12.14
N GLY A 14 -3.77 3.93 -13.00
CA GLY A 14 -2.60 4.79 -13.17
C GLY A 14 -1.46 4.56 -12.18
N THR A 15 -1.64 3.64 -11.22
CA THR A 15 -0.55 3.20 -10.33
C THR A 15 0.14 1.95 -10.87
N ALA A 16 1.31 1.63 -10.29
CA ALA A 16 2.04 0.39 -10.54
C ALA A 16 2.42 -0.26 -9.21
N ALA A 17 2.35 -1.60 -9.16
CA ALA A 17 2.88 -2.35 -8.04
C ALA A 17 4.41 -2.33 -8.09
N VAL A 18 5.03 -1.89 -6.99
CA VAL A 18 6.48 -1.78 -6.84
C VAL A 18 7.06 -2.85 -5.91
N ASP A 19 6.23 -3.40 -5.02
CA ASP A 19 6.58 -4.54 -4.19
C ASP A 19 5.34 -5.39 -3.86
N VAL A 20 5.56 -6.68 -3.63
CA VAL A 20 4.51 -7.64 -3.24
C VAL A 20 5.07 -8.67 -2.26
N ASN A 21 4.58 -8.64 -1.02
CA ASN A 21 5.04 -9.54 0.04
C ASN A 21 3.89 -10.36 0.64
N LEU A 22 4.23 -11.50 1.24
CA LEU A 22 3.31 -12.31 2.03
C LEU A 22 3.64 -12.13 3.51
N GLU A 23 2.66 -11.69 4.29
CA GLU A 23 2.88 -11.32 5.68
C GLU A 23 1.63 -11.51 6.54
N HIS A 24 1.70 -11.12 7.82
CA HIS A 24 0.56 -11.16 8.73
C HIS A 24 0.02 -9.75 9.00
N ALA A 25 -1.19 -9.51 8.53
CA ALA A 25 -1.93 -8.28 8.79
C ALA A 25 -3.31 -8.60 9.36
N ASN A 26 -3.72 -7.87 10.38
CA ASN A 26 -5.03 -8.05 11.04
C ASN A 26 -5.28 -9.52 11.48
N ASN A 27 -4.26 -10.18 12.04
CA ASN A 27 -4.27 -11.59 12.44
C ASN A 27 -4.56 -12.59 11.30
N LYS A 28 -4.36 -12.19 10.04
CA LYS A 28 -4.56 -13.01 8.85
C LYS A 28 -3.30 -13.03 8.00
N LEU A 29 -3.08 -14.14 7.31
CA LEU A 29 -2.09 -14.21 6.24
C LEU A 29 -2.59 -13.34 5.08
N ALA A 30 -1.78 -12.38 4.64
CA ALA A 30 -2.17 -11.40 3.65
C ALA A 30 -1.07 -11.15 2.62
N TRP A 31 -1.47 -10.89 1.39
CA TRP A 31 -0.61 -10.29 0.37
C TRP A 31 -0.62 -8.78 0.57
N GLU A 32 0.53 -8.21 0.88
CA GLU A 32 0.79 -6.79 0.81
C GLU A 32 1.15 -6.44 -0.63
N VAL A 33 0.49 -5.42 -1.18
CA VAL A 33 0.82 -4.85 -2.49
C VAL A 33 1.16 -3.38 -2.29
N VAL A 34 2.43 -3.04 -2.47
CA VAL A 34 2.91 -1.67 -2.38
C VAL A 34 2.84 -1.03 -3.77
N LEU A 35 2.20 0.12 -3.86
CA LEU A 35 2.06 0.90 -5.09
C LEU A 35 3.08 2.05 -5.16
N ASN A 36 3.39 2.50 -6.37
CA ASN A 36 4.32 3.60 -6.64
C ASN A 36 3.89 4.98 -6.09
N ASN A 37 2.67 5.09 -5.56
CA ASN A 37 2.17 6.27 -4.85
C ASN A 37 2.19 6.08 -3.32
N ASN A 38 2.99 5.12 -2.83
CA ASN A 38 3.11 4.74 -1.41
C ASN A 38 1.83 4.22 -0.76
N LEU A 39 0.83 3.81 -1.56
CA LEU A 39 -0.33 3.09 -1.02
C LEU A 39 0.02 1.61 -0.85
N GLU A 40 -0.17 1.10 0.36
CA GLU A 40 -0.08 -0.32 0.69
C GLU A 40 -1.49 -0.90 0.76
N VAL A 41 -1.74 -1.99 0.02
CA VAL A 41 -3.03 -2.70 0.02
C VAL A 41 -2.82 -4.13 0.48
N TYR A 42 -3.54 -4.51 1.53
CA TYR A 42 -3.42 -5.82 2.15
C TYR A 42 -4.63 -6.66 1.78
N ILE A 43 -4.39 -7.82 1.17
CA ILE A 43 -5.41 -8.74 0.68
C ILE A 43 -5.31 -10.06 1.42
N ASP A 44 -6.40 -10.52 2.03
CA ASP A 44 -6.47 -11.85 2.67
C ASP A 44 -6.05 -12.93 1.67
N ALA A 45 -5.01 -13.70 2.02
CA ALA A 45 -4.41 -14.68 1.12
C ALA A 45 -5.36 -15.86 0.81
N ASN A 46 -6.38 -16.08 1.65
CA ASN A 46 -7.36 -17.15 1.49
C ASN A 46 -8.63 -16.65 0.78
N THR A 47 -9.22 -15.54 1.22
CA THR A 47 -10.50 -15.04 0.70
C THR A 47 -10.36 -14.11 -0.50
N ARG A 48 -9.16 -13.55 -0.72
CA ARG A 48 -8.87 -12.54 -1.76
C ARG A 48 -9.62 -11.23 -1.54
N GLU A 49 -10.07 -10.97 -0.32
CA GLU A 49 -10.71 -9.71 0.08
C GLU A 49 -9.67 -8.69 0.54
N ILE A 50 -9.90 -7.41 0.26
CA ILE A 50 -9.08 -6.34 0.82
C ILE A 50 -9.44 -6.24 2.31
N ILE A 51 -8.46 -6.34 3.18
CA ILE A 51 -8.66 -6.32 4.64
C ILE A 51 -8.12 -5.06 5.30
N LYS A 52 -7.21 -4.34 4.63
CA LYS A 52 -6.56 -3.14 5.15
C LYS A 52 -5.93 -2.36 3.98
N THR A 53 -5.89 -1.03 4.13
CA THR A 53 -5.11 -0.13 3.27
C THR A 53 -4.35 0.84 4.17
N GLU A 54 -3.10 1.11 3.85
CA GLU A 54 -2.29 2.11 4.57
C GLU A 54 -1.61 3.03 3.57
N GLN A 55 -1.65 4.33 3.84
CA GLN A 55 -0.93 5.32 3.07
C GLN A 55 0.39 5.59 3.78
N GLY A 56 1.50 5.30 3.13
CA GLY A 56 2.82 5.66 3.63
C GLY A 56 2.92 7.17 3.85
N TRP A 57 3.61 7.57 4.92
CA TRP A 57 3.79 8.98 5.24
C TRP A 57 4.57 9.69 4.12
N ASN A 58 3.94 10.65 3.46
CA ASN A 58 4.67 11.60 2.64
C ASN A 58 5.25 12.69 3.55
N LEU A 59 6.52 12.55 3.95
CA LEU A 59 7.17 13.52 4.82
C LEU A 59 7.20 14.94 4.22
N ALA A 60 7.10 15.08 2.89
CA ALA A 60 7.01 16.37 2.22
C ALA A 60 5.67 17.09 2.44
N GLU A 61 4.62 16.38 2.87
CA GLU A 61 3.30 16.95 3.18
C GLU A 61 3.17 17.33 4.66
N LEU A 62 4.18 17.06 5.49
CA LEU A 62 4.16 17.39 6.91
C LEU A 62 4.45 18.88 7.13
N PRO A 63 3.51 19.66 7.71
CA PRO A 63 3.66 21.12 7.86
C PRO A 63 4.92 21.53 8.64
N PHE A 64 5.38 20.69 9.56
CA PHE A 64 6.55 20.97 10.39
C PHE A 64 7.89 20.72 9.69
N MET A 65 7.93 19.93 8.62
CA MET A 65 9.15 19.68 7.83
C MET A 65 9.48 20.85 6.91
N ASN A 66 8.46 21.57 6.41
CA ASN A 66 8.66 22.73 5.52
C ASN A 66 9.36 23.91 6.21
N ASN A 67 9.21 24.05 7.53
CA ASN A 67 9.82 25.14 8.29
C ASN A 67 11.27 24.86 8.74
N TRP A 68 11.78 23.64 8.61
CA TRP A 68 13.15 23.29 9.02
C TRP A 68 14.21 23.56 7.94
N ASN A 69 13.81 23.63 6.66
CA ASN A 69 14.73 23.90 5.54
C ASN A 69 14.79 25.38 5.12
N SER A 70 14.30 26.30 5.98
CA SER A 70 14.21 27.73 5.66
C SER A 70 15.30 28.60 6.32
N ASP A 71 16.29 28.00 7.00
CA ASP A 71 17.42 28.70 7.63
C ASP A 71 18.74 28.54 6.86
#